data_AF-A0AAW0XXU7-F1
#
_entry.id   AF-A0AAW0XXU7-F1
#
_cell.length_a   1.000
_cell.length_b   1.000
_cell.length_c   1.000
_cell.angle_alpha   90.00
_cell.angle_beta   90.00
_cell.angle_gamma   90.00
#
_symmetry.space_group_name_H-M   'P 1'
#
loop_
_entity.id
_entity.type
_entity.pdbx_description
1 polymer ?
#
loop_
_entity_poly.entity_id
_entity_poly.type
_entity_poly.pdbx_seq_one_letter_code
_entity_poly.pdbx_strand_id
1 'polypeptide(L)'
;SCLGHKEFRFLLPILPLCLCIAGDLIAYELTSYSKRKTQLSKYKSVAGFSFLIIPNLLSVLYLGLVHQRGPLDTMTVLQHDTQSHKSNVLFLMPCHSTPYYSHIHKNVTMRFLTCEPNLQQKENYLDEADIFEQDPLNWLHQEYGNTSSTLKEQVRVSGMNRDPVNTSDFGEYIKLNNSSSKFSQSTYNDMPSHIVLFDVLKVKIENFLLEHHYQLCHEIFHAHIEDGRRSKYILIYCK
;
A
#
# COMPACT_ATOMS: atom_id res chain seq x y z
N SER A 1 -8.92 20.45 17.91
CA SER A 1 -9.97 19.42 17.78
C SER A 1 -10.01 18.64 19.07
N CYS A 2 -11.19 18.54 19.69
CA CYS A 2 -11.43 17.67 20.85
C CYS A 2 -11.89 16.25 20.44
N LEU A 3 -11.84 15.94 19.14
CA LEU A 3 -12.14 14.60 18.64
C LEU A 3 -10.94 13.69 18.89
N GLY A 4 -11.20 12.52 19.48
CA GLY A 4 -10.18 11.50 19.71
C GLY A 4 -9.58 10.95 18.42
N HIS A 5 -10.35 10.98 17.32
CA HIS A 5 -9.88 10.61 15.99
C HIS A 5 -9.57 11.86 15.16
N LYS A 6 -8.40 11.90 14.51
CA LYS A 6 -7.94 13.02 13.69
C LYS A 6 -7.70 12.53 12.27
N GLU A 7 -8.50 13.03 11.34
CA GLU A 7 -8.28 12.80 9.91
C GLU A 7 -8.28 14.14 9.18
N PHE A 8 -7.46 14.24 8.13
CA PHE A 8 -7.41 15.44 7.28
C PHE A 8 -8.77 15.77 6.66
N ARG A 9 -9.62 14.77 6.40
CA ARG A 9 -10.95 15.00 5.82
C ARG A 9 -11.86 15.87 6.68
N PHE A 10 -11.61 15.96 7.99
CA PHE A 10 -12.38 16.85 8.87
C PHE A 10 -12.09 18.34 8.64
N LEU A 11 -10.99 18.67 7.95
CA LEU A 11 -10.67 20.04 7.54
C LEU A 11 -11.27 20.41 6.18
N LEU A 12 -11.67 19.42 5.36
CA LEU A 12 -12.20 19.66 4.01
C LEU A 12 -13.43 20.57 3.98
N PRO A 13 -14.40 20.49 4.93
CA PRO A 13 -15.54 21.41 4.93
C PRO A 13 -15.17 22.88 5.19
N ILE A 14 -14.07 23.13 5.90
CA ILE A 14 -13.61 24.49 6.25
C ILE A 14 -12.75 25.09 5.13
N LEU A 15 -12.09 24.25 4.35
CA LEU A 15 -11.17 24.66 3.29
C LEU A 15 -11.79 25.66 2.28
N PRO A 16 -13.02 25.46 1.75
CA PRO A 16 -13.64 26.43 0.84
C PRO A 16 -13.81 27.83 1.47
N LEU A 17 -14.21 27.91 2.74
CA LEU A 17 -14.39 29.19 3.43
C LEU A 17 -13.05 29.91 3.61
N CYS A 18 -12.00 29.18 3.98
CA CYS A 18 -10.65 29.72 4.07
C CYS A 18 -10.16 30.24 2.71
N LEU A 19 -10.44 29.52 1.61
CA LEU A 19 -10.06 29.92 0.26
C LEU A 19 -10.80 31.18 -0.20
N CYS A 20 -12.09 31.33 0.13
CA CYS A 20 -12.84 32.56 -0.17
C CYS A 20 -12.22 33.77 0.54
N ILE A 21 -11.97 33.66 1.86
CA ILE A 21 -11.37 34.75 2.65
C ILE A 21 -9.97 35.09 2.14
N ALA A 22 -9.15 34.07 1.82
CA ALA A 22 -7.83 34.28 1.24
C ALA A 22 -7.93 34.98 -0.13
N GLY A 23 -8.88 34.58 -0.97
CA GLY A 23 -9.14 35.20 -2.27
C GLY A 23 -9.51 36.67 -2.16
N ASP A 24 -10.40 37.02 -1.23
CA ASP A 24 -10.82 38.41 -0.98
C ASP A 24 -9.65 39.29 -0.53
N LEU A 25 -8.82 38.78 0.39
CA LEU A 25 -7.61 39.49 0.85
C LEU A 25 -6.60 39.70 -0.29
N ILE A 26 -6.39 38.69 -1.13
CA ILE A 26 -5.53 38.79 -2.31
C ILE A 26 -6.08 39.83 -3.29
N ALA A 27 -7.39 39.80 -3.58
CA ALA A 27 -8.03 40.75 -4.49
C ALA A 27 -7.91 42.19 -3.98
N TYR A 28 -8.07 42.40 -2.67
CA TYR A 28 -7.89 43.69 -2.03
C TYR A 28 -6.45 44.21 -2.17
N GLU A 29 -5.44 43.37 -1.92
CA GLU A 29 -4.03 43.76 -2.04
C GLU A 29 -3.63 44.01 -3.50
N LEU A 30 -4.12 43.22 -4.46
CA LEU A 30 -3.88 43.45 -5.89
C LEU A 30 -4.46 44.80 -6.35
N THR A 31 -5.67 45.12 -5.91
CA THR A 31 -6.30 46.42 -6.20
C THR A 31 -5.52 47.57 -5.54
N SER A 32 -5.07 47.36 -4.31
CA SER A 32 -4.25 48.34 -3.56
C SER A 32 -2.88 48.55 -4.21
N TYR A 33 -2.26 47.49 -4.73
CA TYR A 33 -1.01 47.56 -5.50
C TYR A 33 -1.13 48.47 -6.73
N SER A 34 -2.23 48.33 -7.49
CA SER A 34 -2.47 49.16 -8.68
C SER A 34 -2.59 50.65 -8.36
N LYS A 35 -3.00 51.01 -7.14
CA LYS A 35 -3.15 52.41 -6.68
C LYS A 35 -1.86 53.02 -6.12
N ARG A 36 -0.81 52.22 -5.88
CA ARG A 36 0.46 52.69 -5.30
C ARG A 36 1.24 53.56 -6.30
N LYS A 37 1.56 54.81 -5.92
CA LYS A 37 2.24 55.79 -6.78
C LYS A 37 3.77 55.70 -6.75
N THR A 38 4.36 55.34 -5.62
CA THR A 38 5.82 55.35 -5.46
C THR A 38 6.44 54.01 -5.85
N GLN A 39 7.58 54.04 -6.54
CA GLN A 39 8.33 52.83 -6.91
C GLN A 39 8.67 51.97 -5.68
N LEU A 40 9.04 52.61 -4.56
CA LEU A 40 9.33 51.93 -3.30
C LEU A 40 8.14 51.13 -2.75
N SER A 41 6.91 51.66 -2.84
CA SER A 41 5.72 50.97 -2.33
C SER A 41 5.26 49.82 -3.24
N LYS A 42 5.52 49.91 -4.55
CA LYS A 42 5.35 48.79 -5.49
C LYS A 42 6.35 47.68 -5.21
N TYR A 43 7.65 48.02 -5.09
CA TYR A 43 8.70 47.06 -4.74
C TYR A 43 8.38 46.30 -3.45
N LYS A 44 7.97 47.01 -2.38
CA LYS A 44 7.58 46.39 -1.10
C LYS A 44 6.42 45.39 -1.26
N SER A 45 5.43 45.69 -2.11
CA SER A 45 4.32 44.77 -2.38
C SER A 45 4.79 43.51 -3.11
N VAL A 46 5.59 43.69 -4.17
CA VAL A 46 6.09 42.57 -4.97
C VAL A 46 7.00 41.68 -4.13
N ALA A 47 7.86 42.28 -3.31
CA ALA A 47 8.71 41.54 -2.37
C ALA A 47 7.86 40.73 -1.37
N GLY A 48 6.80 41.32 -0.81
CA GLY A 48 5.87 40.62 0.09
C GLY A 48 5.14 39.45 -0.57
N PHE A 49 4.57 39.66 -1.76
CA PHE A 49 3.92 38.58 -2.51
C PHE A 49 4.91 37.48 -2.92
N SER A 50 6.11 37.85 -3.36
CA SER A 50 7.15 36.88 -3.72
C SER A 50 7.57 36.04 -2.51
N PHE A 51 7.72 36.67 -1.34
CA PHE A 51 8.03 35.97 -0.09
C PHE A 51 6.94 34.97 0.32
N LEU A 52 5.66 35.25 0.03
CA LEU A 52 4.57 34.30 0.28
C LEU A 52 4.50 33.20 -0.78
N ILE A 53 4.61 33.54 -2.07
CA ILE A 53 4.38 32.60 -3.17
C ILE A 53 5.54 31.62 -3.30
N ILE A 54 6.79 32.10 -3.23
CA ILE A 54 7.97 31.27 -3.55
C ILE A 54 8.07 30.03 -2.62
N PRO A 55 8.03 30.15 -1.27
CA PRO A 55 8.14 28.99 -0.39
C PRO A 55 6.96 28.03 -0.54
N ASN A 56 5.75 28.56 -0.74
CA ASN A 56 4.56 27.73 -0.97
C ASN A 56 4.64 26.99 -2.30
N LEU A 57 5.08 27.65 -3.37
CA LEU A 57 5.27 27.03 -4.68
C LEU A 57 6.34 25.93 -4.62
N LEU A 58 7.48 26.20 -3.99
CA LEU A 58 8.53 25.19 -3.77
C LEU A 58 7.98 23.99 -2.98
N SER A 59 7.20 24.25 -1.92
CA SER A 59 6.58 23.20 -1.11
C SER A 59 5.58 22.36 -1.91
N VAL A 60 4.71 23.00 -2.71
CA VAL A 60 3.71 22.32 -3.56
C VAL A 60 4.39 21.46 -4.62
N LEU A 61 5.42 21.99 -5.30
CA LEU A 61 6.14 21.24 -6.32
C LEU A 61 6.87 20.04 -5.71
N TYR A 62 7.56 20.23 -4.59
CA TYR A 62 8.25 19.14 -3.91
C TYR A 62 7.28 18.08 -3.38
N LEU A 63 6.24 18.50 -2.64
CA LEU A 63 5.28 17.56 -2.03
C LEU A 63 4.38 16.88 -3.07
N GLY A 64 4.08 17.55 -4.18
CA GLY A 64 3.22 17.01 -5.23
C GLY A 64 3.95 16.13 -6.25
N LEU A 65 5.26 16.34 -6.47
CA LEU A 65 6.00 15.66 -7.55
C LEU A 65 7.10 14.71 -7.06
N VAL A 66 7.57 14.87 -5.81
CA VAL A 66 8.74 14.15 -5.29
C VAL A 66 8.40 13.39 -4.01
N HIS A 67 7.87 14.06 -2.99
CA HIS A 67 7.62 13.42 -1.69
C HIS A 67 6.49 12.41 -1.76
N GLN A 68 6.73 11.20 -1.25
CA GLN A 68 5.79 10.08 -1.20
C GLN A 68 5.23 9.64 -2.55
N ARG A 69 5.94 9.92 -3.66
CA ARG A 69 5.52 9.51 -5.01
C ARG A 69 5.72 8.01 -5.29
N GLY A 70 6.65 7.37 -4.57
CA GLY A 70 7.07 5.98 -4.79
C GLY A 70 5.95 4.95 -5.03
N PRO A 71 4.80 4.97 -4.33
CA PRO A 71 3.70 4.03 -4.58
C PRO A 71 3.13 4.10 -6.00
N LEU A 72 3.05 5.29 -6.61
CA LEU A 72 2.56 5.44 -7.98
C LEU A 72 3.57 4.88 -8.99
N ASP A 73 4.85 5.20 -8.80
CA ASP A 73 5.92 4.72 -9.66
C ASP A 73 6.09 3.19 -9.53
N THR A 74 5.94 2.64 -8.32
CA THR A 74 5.91 1.19 -8.05
C THR A 74 4.85 0.47 -8.86
N MET A 75 3.62 1.00 -8.88
CA MET A 75 2.54 0.39 -9.65
C MET A 75 2.78 0.48 -11.16
N THR A 76 3.44 1.54 -11.62
CA THR A 76 3.83 1.69 -13.04
C THR A 76 4.86 0.64 -13.45
N VAL A 77 5.87 0.41 -12.61
CA VAL A 77 6.88 -0.65 -12.82
C VAL A 77 6.24 -2.03 -12.81
N LEU A 78 5.41 -2.33 -11.79
CA LEU A 78 4.70 -3.62 -11.71
C LEU A 78 3.75 -3.82 -12.89
N GLN A 79 3.09 -2.76 -13.37
CA GLN A 79 2.27 -2.85 -14.56
C GLN A 79 3.09 -3.29 -15.78
N HIS A 80 4.34 -2.86 -15.92
CA HIS A 80 5.19 -3.29 -17.03
C HIS A 80 5.68 -4.74 -16.86
N ASP A 81 6.20 -5.06 -15.67
CA ASP A 81 6.93 -6.31 -15.43
C ASP A 81 6.02 -7.53 -15.19
N THR A 82 4.77 -7.29 -14.77
CA THR A 82 3.83 -8.38 -14.53
C THR A 82 3.13 -8.86 -15.80
N GLN A 83 3.05 -10.18 -15.93
CA GLN A 83 2.28 -10.86 -16.98
C GLN A 83 0.92 -11.29 -16.41
N SER A 84 -0.14 -11.09 -17.19
CA SER A 84 -1.49 -11.46 -16.76
C SER A 84 -1.58 -12.97 -16.48
N HIS A 85 -2.22 -13.33 -15.37
CA HIS A 85 -2.42 -14.71 -14.89
C HIS A 85 -1.16 -15.52 -14.55
N LYS A 86 0.05 -14.96 -14.68
CA LYS A 86 1.32 -15.65 -14.31
C LYS A 86 2.03 -15.02 -13.12
N SER A 87 1.79 -13.73 -12.87
CA SER A 87 2.43 -13.01 -11.77
C SER A 87 1.53 -13.02 -10.53
N ASN A 88 2.15 -13.28 -9.37
CA ASN A 88 1.59 -13.06 -8.04
C ASN A 88 2.48 -12.05 -7.30
N VAL A 89 1.92 -10.92 -6.86
CA VAL A 89 2.63 -9.83 -6.19
C VAL A 89 2.21 -9.75 -4.72
N LEU A 90 3.19 -9.79 -3.81
CA LEU A 90 2.98 -9.61 -2.37
C LEU A 90 3.49 -8.24 -1.93
N PHE A 91 2.62 -7.45 -1.30
CA PHE A 91 2.95 -6.15 -0.73
C PHE A 91 3.15 -6.28 0.80
N LEU A 92 4.41 -6.25 1.24
CA LEU A 92 4.84 -6.24 2.64
C LEU A 92 5.14 -4.79 3.09
N MET A 93 4.08 -4.01 3.19
CA MET A 93 4.12 -2.60 3.55
C MET A 93 2.80 -2.23 4.26
N PRO A 94 2.71 -1.07 4.92
CA PRO A 94 1.47 -0.65 5.57
C PRO A 94 0.26 -0.75 4.61
N CYS A 95 -0.87 -1.20 5.14
CA CYS A 95 -2.09 -1.38 4.34
C CYS A 95 -2.46 -0.11 3.56
N HIS A 96 -3.04 -0.28 2.37
CA HIS A 96 -3.47 0.81 1.48
C HIS A 96 -2.36 1.81 1.09
N SER A 97 -1.09 1.40 1.12
CA SER A 97 0.03 2.26 0.69
C SER A 97 0.11 2.46 -0.82
N THR A 98 -0.43 1.54 -1.63
CA THR A 98 -0.41 1.59 -3.10
C THR A 98 -1.83 1.59 -3.68
N PRO A 99 -2.04 2.19 -4.86
CA PRO A 99 -3.37 2.32 -5.47
C PRO A 99 -3.84 1.04 -6.19
N TYR A 100 -3.04 -0.03 -6.18
CA TYR A 100 -3.45 -1.38 -6.56
C TYR A 100 -4.05 -1.47 -7.98
N TYR A 101 -5.17 -2.19 -8.17
CA TYR A 101 -5.80 -2.40 -9.48
C TYR A 101 -6.21 -1.12 -10.22
N SER A 102 -6.38 0.00 -9.51
CA SER A 102 -6.69 1.28 -10.15
C SER A 102 -5.56 1.82 -11.03
N HIS A 103 -4.33 1.31 -10.87
CA HIS A 103 -3.17 1.67 -11.69
C HIS A 103 -2.66 0.51 -12.55
N ILE A 104 -2.73 -0.73 -12.06
CA ILE A 104 -2.14 -1.87 -12.80
C ILE A 104 -2.93 -2.24 -14.06
N HIS A 105 -4.26 -2.10 -14.03
CA HIS A 105 -5.18 -2.45 -15.13
C HIS A 105 -4.94 -3.82 -15.80
N LYS A 106 -4.45 -4.80 -15.05
CA LYS A 106 -4.17 -6.17 -15.50
C LYS A 106 -4.76 -7.18 -14.51
N ASN A 107 -5.18 -8.34 -15.01
CA ASN A 107 -5.56 -9.47 -14.16
C ASN A 107 -4.29 -10.18 -13.65
N VAL A 108 -3.76 -9.67 -12.53
CA VAL A 108 -2.55 -10.13 -11.85
C VAL A 108 -2.94 -10.42 -10.42
N THR A 109 -2.59 -11.59 -9.89
CA THR A 109 -2.88 -11.92 -8.50
C THR A 109 -2.03 -11.02 -7.60
N MET A 110 -2.66 -10.32 -6.66
CA MET A 110 -1.95 -9.44 -5.75
C MET A 110 -2.50 -9.60 -4.33
N ARG A 111 -1.62 -9.71 -3.33
CA ARG A 111 -1.95 -9.70 -1.88
C ARG A 111 -1.24 -8.56 -1.16
N PHE A 112 -1.94 -7.90 -0.24
CA PHE A 112 -1.38 -6.91 0.69
C PHE A 112 -1.76 -7.27 2.13
N LEU A 113 -1.00 -6.77 3.11
CA LEU A 113 -1.30 -6.93 4.54
C LEU A 113 -2.58 -6.17 4.90
N THR A 114 -3.59 -6.86 5.43
CA THR A 114 -4.86 -6.26 5.82
C THR A 114 -4.78 -5.56 7.18
N CYS A 115 -5.56 -4.49 7.34
CA CYS A 115 -5.69 -3.72 8.58
C CYS A 115 -7.16 -3.54 8.94
N GLU A 116 -7.84 -4.67 9.13
CA GLU A 116 -9.28 -4.66 9.43
C GLU A 116 -9.53 -4.10 10.83
N PRO A 117 -10.53 -3.22 11.01
CA PRO A 117 -10.85 -2.70 12.33
C PRO A 117 -11.50 -3.79 13.20
N ASN A 118 -11.31 -3.69 14.52
CA ASN A 118 -11.90 -4.60 15.50
C ASN A 118 -13.42 -4.38 15.68
N LEU A 119 -14.22 -4.76 14.69
CA LEU A 119 -15.68 -4.62 14.73
C LEU A 119 -16.34 -5.52 15.78
N GLN A 120 -15.64 -6.57 16.22
CA GLN A 120 -16.13 -7.54 17.21
C GLN A 120 -15.74 -7.18 18.65
N GLN A 121 -15.07 -6.04 18.86
CA GLN A 121 -14.62 -5.56 20.17
C GLN A 121 -13.85 -6.62 20.98
N LYS A 122 -13.06 -7.45 20.30
CA LYS A 122 -12.19 -8.42 20.96
C LYS A 122 -11.12 -7.69 21.78
N GLU A 123 -10.88 -8.14 23.01
CA GLU A 123 -9.78 -7.61 23.81
C GLU A 123 -8.43 -7.93 23.15
N ASN A 124 -7.48 -6.99 23.20
CA ASN A 124 -6.14 -7.12 22.62
C ASN A 124 -6.13 -7.56 21.14
N TYR A 125 -7.11 -7.09 20.36
CA TYR A 125 -7.16 -7.36 18.93
C TYR A 125 -5.95 -6.77 18.20
N LEU A 126 -5.32 -7.61 17.38
CA LEU A 126 -4.27 -7.23 16.44
C LEU A 126 -4.74 -7.64 15.05
N ASP A 127 -4.58 -6.74 14.08
CA ASP A 127 -4.84 -7.04 12.68
C ASP A 127 -3.66 -7.79 12.03
N GLU A 128 -3.83 -8.24 10.78
CA GLU A 128 -2.79 -8.98 10.04
C GLU A 128 -1.49 -8.16 9.93
N ALA A 129 -1.61 -6.86 9.66
CA ALA A 129 -0.47 -5.95 9.55
C ALA A 129 0.28 -5.81 10.90
N ASP A 130 -0.41 -5.66 12.02
CA ASP A 130 0.21 -5.54 13.34
C ASP A 130 0.83 -6.86 13.82
N ILE A 131 0.26 -8.01 13.45
CA ILE A 131 0.87 -9.32 13.68
C ILE A 131 2.16 -9.45 12.87
N PHE A 132 2.11 -9.10 11.58
CA PHE A 132 3.27 -9.12 10.69
C PHE A 132 4.39 -8.20 11.21
N GLU A 133 4.07 -7.00 11.67
CA GLU A 133 5.08 -6.03 12.14
C GLU A 133 5.83 -6.48 13.40
N GLN A 134 5.21 -7.32 14.24
CA GLN A 134 5.83 -7.87 15.45
C GLN A 134 6.93 -8.88 15.11
N ASP A 135 6.67 -9.79 14.17
CA ASP A 135 7.64 -10.79 13.72
C ASP A 135 7.46 -11.11 12.22
N PRO A 136 8.03 -10.28 11.33
CA PRO A 136 7.86 -10.43 9.89
C PRO A 136 8.37 -11.76 9.34
N LEU A 137 9.46 -12.27 9.91
CA LEU A 137 10.10 -13.50 9.45
C LEU A 137 9.21 -14.69 9.80
N ASN A 138 8.82 -14.83 11.08
CA ASN A 138 7.94 -15.93 11.48
C ASN A 138 6.62 -15.91 10.72
N TRP A 139 6.02 -14.74 10.49
CA TRP A 139 4.82 -14.59 9.67
C TRP A 139 5.01 -15.13 8.24
N LEU A 140 6.12 -14.76 7.58
CA LEU A 140 6.44 -15.24 6.23
C LEU A 140 6.62 -16.76 6.17
N HIS A 141 7.29 -17.35 7.18
CA HIS A 141 7.48 -18.80 7.24
C HIS A 141 6.17 -19.54 7.53
N GLN A 142 5.26 -18.97 8.31
CA GLN A 142 3.94 -19.56 8.56
C GLN A 142 3.07 -19.53 7.30
N GLU A 143 3.07 -18.43 6.57
CA GLU A 143 2.27 -18.25 5.36
C GLU A 143 2.85 -18.99 4.13
N TYR A 144 4.18 -18.97 3.94
CA TYR A 144 4.83 -19.47 2.72
C TYR A 144 5.85 -20.60 2.94
N GLY A 145 6.18 -20.96 4.18
CA GLY A 145 7.21 -21.94 4.51
C GLY A 145 6.79 -23.41 4.34
N ASN A 146 5.49 -23.72 4.25
CA ASN A 146 4.99 -25.10 4.24
C ASN A 146 4.85 -25.77 2.86
N THR A 147 5.35 -25.13 1.80
CA THR A 147 5.18 -25.63 0.42
C THR A 147 6.05 -26.85 0.09
N SER A 148 6.94 -27.27 0.99
CA SER A 148 7.84 -28.42 0.78
C SER A 148 7.37 -29.74 1.41
N SER A 149 6.33 -29.72 2.26
CA SER A 149 5.87 -30.91 3.02
C SER A 149 4.50 -31.43 2.61
N THR A 150 3.61 -30.60 2.06
CA THR A 150 2.24 -31.03 1.73
C THR A 150 2.08 -31.66 0.33
N LEU A 151 3.04 -31.50 -0.59
CA LEU A 151 3.06 -32.22 -1.87
C LEU A 151 3.71 -33.61 -1.80
N LYS A 152 4.25 -34.02 -0.64
CA LYS A 152 4.80 -35.37 -0.42
C LYS A 152 3.84 -36.30 0.34
N GLU A 153 2.81 -35.77 0.99
CA GLU A 153 1.88 -36.57 1.81
C GLU A 153 0.67 -37.12 1.04
N GLN A 154 0.38 -36.63 -0.19
CA GLN A 154 -0.72 -37.15 -1.01
C GLN A 154 -0.34 -38.32 -1.95
N VAL A 155 0.89 -38.85 -1.89
CA VAL A 155 1.33 -40.01 -2.71
C VAL A 155 1.64 -41.25 -1.88
N ARG A 156 1.32 -41.27 -0.57
CA ARG A 156 1.44 -42.48 0.27
C ARG A 156 0.15 -42.80 1.02
N VAL A 157 -0.92 -43.10 0.28
CA VAL A 157 -1.97 -43.98 0.80
C VAL A 157 -2.14 -45.14 -0.18
N SER A 158 -1.62 -46.27 0.29
CA SER A 158 -1.81 -47.68 -0.08
C SER A 158 -2.62 -48.05 -1.31
N GLY A 159 -2.04 -48.97 -2.08
CA GLY A 159 -2.78 -49.86 -2.95
C GLY A 159 -3.88 -50.61 -2.21
N MET A 160 -5.06 -50.60 -2.80
CA MET A 160 -6.08 -51.64 -2.70
C MET A 160 -7.04 -51.47 -3.88
N ASN A 161 -7.12 -52.49 -4.74
CA ASN A 161 -8.11 -52.62 -5.81
C ASN A 161 -9.53 -52.42 -5.27
N ARG A 162 -10.30 -51.50 -5.86
CA ARG A 162 -11.77 -51.53 -5.91
C ARG A 162 -12.27 -50.82 -7.18
N ASP A 163 -13.32 -51.40 -7.75
CA ASP A 163 -13.98 -51.13 -9.03
C ASP A 163 -14.49 -49.68 -9.24
N PRO A 164 -14.78 -49.25 -10.49
CA PRO A 164 -15.21 -47.89 -10.77
C PRO A 164 -16.65 -47.64 -10.27
N VAL A 165 -16.81 -46.70 -9.33
CA VAL A 165 -18.13 -46.21 -8.91
C VAL A 165 -18.47 -44.92 -9.66
N ASN A 166 -19.67 -44.92 -10.25
CA ASN A 166 -20.21 -43.88 -11.13
C ASN A 166 -20.26 -42.49 -10.49
N THR A 167 -19.71 -41.53 -11.23
CA THR A 167 -19.75 -40.08 -11.02
C THR A 167 -21.12 -39.51 -11.42
N SER A 168 -22.04 -39.38 -10.46
CA SER A 168 -23.20 -38.48 -10.65
C SER A 168 -23.80 -37.86 -9.39
N ASP A 169 -23.32 -38.16 -8.17
CA ASP A 169 -24.01 -37.70 -6.94
C ASP A 169 -23.12 -37.04 -5.86
N PHE A 170 -21.87 -36.70 -6.20
CA PHE A 170 -20.93 -36.07 -5.25
C PHE A 170 -21.11 -34.53 -5.13
N GLY A 171 -22.02 -33.95 -5.92
CA GLY A 171 -22.20 -32.50 -6.03
C GLY A 171 -23.08 -31.85 -4.94
N GLU A 172 -23.76 -32.64 -4.11
CA GLU A 172 -24.78 -32.12 -3.19
C GLU A 172 -24.36 -32.10 -1.71
N TYR A 173 -23.33 -32.87 -1.32
CA TYR A 173 -22.91 -32.97 0.08
C TYR A 173 -21.98 -31.82 0.56
N ILE A 174 -21.47 -30.98 -0.34
CA ILE A 174 -20.57 -29.85 -0.01
C ILE A 174 -21.32 -28.52 0.23
N LYS A 175 -22.66 -28.49 0.13
CA LYS A 175 -23.46 -27.26 0.24
C LYS A 175 -23.99 -26.92 1.63
N LEU A 176 -23.81 -27.76 2.65
CA LEU A 176 -24.51 -27.61 3.95
C LEU A 176 -23.65 -27.18 5.14
N ASN A 177 -22.34 -27.00 4.96
CA ASN A 177 -21.39 -26.75 6.05
C ASN A 177 -20.64 -25.40 5.95
N ASN A 178 -20.96 -24.55 4.97
CA ASN A 178 -20.31 -23.25 4.77
C ASN A 178 -21.24 -22.04 4.94
N SER A 179 -22.16 -22.10 5.90
CA SER A 179 -23.02 -20.98 6.27
C SER A 179 -22.57 -20.34 7.57
N SER A 180 -21.38 -19.73 7.57
CA SER A 180 -20.91 -18.67 8.49
C SER A 180 -19.56 -18.12 8.01
N SER A 181 -19.62 -17.13 7.11
CA SER A 181 -18.62 -16.07 6.86
C SER A 181 -17.13 -16.44 6.99
N LYS A 182 -16.57 -17.09 5.96
CA LYS A 182 -15.17 -16.91 5.53
C LYS A 182 -15.13 -16.91 4.00
N PHE A 183 -15.62 -15.83 3.40
CA PHE A 183 -15.46 -15.61 1.97
C PHE A 183 -14.06 -15.01 1.76
N SER A 184 -13.23 -15.75 1.01
CA SER A 184 -11.92 -15.37 0.42
C SER A 184 -10.72 -15.14 1.35
N GLN A 185 -10.13 -16.20 1.93
CA GLN A 185 -8.78 -16.10 2.51
C GLN A 185 -7.97 -17.41 2.44
N SER A 186 -8.15 -18.23 1.39
CA SER A 186 -7.49 -19.55 1.29
C SER A 186 -6.93 -19.92 -0.09
N THR A 187 -6.51 -18.94 -0.90
CA THR A 187 -5.92 -19.20 -2.24
C THR A 187 -4.55 -18.56 -2.47
N TYR A 188 -3.80 -18.23 -1.42
CA TYR A 188 -2.45 -17.67 -1.53
C TYR A 188 -1.39 -18.61 -0.94
N ASN A 189 -1.42 -19.89 -1.33
CA ASN A 189 -0.39 -20.84 -0.91
C ASN A 189 0.81 -20.91 -1.88
N ASP A 190 0.72 -20.21 -3.00
CA ASP A 190 1.81 -20.15 -3.97
C ASP A 190 2.78 -19.03 -3.60
N MET A 191 4.06 -19.36 -3.60
CA MET A 191 5.15 -18.42 -3.38
C MET A 191 5.03 -17.23 -4.37
N PRO A 192 5.11 -15.97 -3.89
CA PRO A 192 4.98 -14.82 -4.78
C PRO A 192 6.08 -14.77 -5.85
N SER A 193 5.72 -14.21 -7.01
CA SER A 193 6.70 -13.88 -8.05
C SER A 193 7.44 -12.58 -7.76
N HIS A 194 6.77 -11.65 -7.09
CA HIS A 194 7.29 -10.33 -6.73
C HIS A 194 6.96 -10.01 -5.28
N ILE A 195 7.92 -9.47 -4.54
CA ILE A 195 7.73 -8.96 -3.18
C ILE A 195 8.06 -7.48 -3.17
N VAL A 196 7.12 -6.66 -2.70
CA VAL A 196 7.23 -5.20 -2.62
C VAL A 196 7.27 -4.79 -1.16
N LEU A 197 8.31 -4.06 -0.75
CA LEU A 197 8.48 -3.61 0.64
C LEU A 197 9.18 -2.25 0.73
N PHE A 198 9.06 -1.57 1.86
CA PHE A 198 9.97 -0.46 2.19
C PHE A 198 11.34 -1.00 2.61
N ASP A 199 12.41 -0.26 2.29
CA ASP A 199 13.80 -0.60 2.63
C ASP A 199 14.04 -0.86 4.13
N VAL A 200 13.30 -0.20 5.03
CA VAL A 200 13.35 -0.46 6.49
C VAL A 200 13.02 -1.92 6.86
N LEU A 201 12.19 -2.60 6.06
CA LEU A 201 11.80 -3.99 6.30
C LEU A 201 12.87 -4.99 5.81
N LYS A 202 13.76 -4.57 4.89
CA LYS A 202 14.73 -5.45 4.23
C LYS A 202 15.51 -6.29 5.24
N VAL A 203 16.10 -5.66 6.26
CA VAL A 203 16.96 -6.32 7.25
C VAL A 203 16.19 -7.37 8.07
N LYS A 204 14.88 -7.20 8.25
CA LYS A 204 14.06 -8.15 9.03
C LYS A 204 13.72 -9.43 8.27
N ILE A 205 13.69 -9.38 6.94
CA ILE A 205 13.25 -10.51 6.08
C ILE A 205 14.32 -10.99 5.10
N GLU A 206 15.54 -10.46 5.19
CA GLU A 206 16.65 -10.77 4.26
C GLU A 206 16.92 -12.28 4.16
N ASN A 207 16.86 -12.99 5.28
CA ASN A 207 17.03 -14.45 5.31
C ASN A 207 16.01 -15.17 4.43
N PHE A 208 14.73 -14.79 4.51
CA PHE A 208 13.66 -15.37 3.69
C PHE A 208 13.85 -15.05 2.20
N LEU A 209 14.26 -13.81 1.88
CA LEU A 209 14.53 -13.41 0.50
C LEU A 209 15.67 -14.25 -0.11
N LEU A 210 16.75 -14.45 0.64
CA LEU A 210 17.90 -15.26 0.22
C LEU A 210 17.56 -16.75 0.10
N GLU A 211 16.89 -17.32 1.10
CA GLU A 211 16.46 -18.72 1.13
C GLU A 211 15.61 -19.10 -0.09
N HIS A 212 14.78 -18.16 -0.54
CA HIS A 212 13.86 -18.37 -1.66
C HIS A 212 14.34 -17.78 -2.99
N HIS A 213 15.60 -17.37 -3.09
CA HIS A 213 16.26 -16.87 -4.30
C HIS A 213 15.65 -15.61 -4.90
N TYR A 214 15.12 -14.72 -4.08
CA TYR A 214 14.67 -13.40 -4.53
C TYR A 214 15.86 -12.48 -4.77
N GLN A 215 15.83 -11.74 -5.88
CA GLN A 215 16.82 -10.72 -6.23
C GLN A 215 16.17 -9.35 -6.24
N LEU A 216 16.94 -8.30 -5.92
CA LEU A 216 16.46 -6.93 -6.02
C LEU A 216 16.35 -6.55 -7.50
N CYS A 217 15.14 -6.24 -7.95
CA CYS A 217 14.84 -5.95 -9.35
C CYS A 217 14.65 -4.45 -9.57
N HIS A 218 14.01 -3.75 -8.61
CA HIS A 218 13.87 -2.30 -8.65
C HIS A 218 14.03 -1.67 -7.26
N GLU A 219 14.62 -0.49 -7.25
CA GLU A 219 14.68 0.42 -6.10
C GLU A 219 14.05 1.75 -6.51
N ILE A 220 12.96 2.12 -5.83
CA ILE A 220 12.12 3.25 -6.20
C ILE A 220 12.13 4.27 -5.06
N PHE A 221 12.48 5.51 -5.39
CA PHE A 221 12.48 6.58 -4.40
C PHE A 221 11.06 6.89 -3.90
N HIS A 222 10.90 6.94 -2.58
CA HIS A 222 9.64 7.29 -1.91
C HIS A 222 9.70 8.67 -1.27
N ALA A 223 10.64 8.91 -0.36
CA ALA A 223 10.68 10.14 0.43
C ALA A 223 12.08 10.40 1.01
N HIS A 224 12.39 11.68 1.28
CA HIS A 224 13.64 12.03 1.98
C HIS A 224 13.55 11.80 3.49
N ILE A 225 12.34 11.88 4.06
CA ILE A 225 12.08 11.79 5.50
C ILE A 225 11.34 10.48 5.76
N GLU A 226 11.85 9.73 6.73
CA GLU A 226 11.30 8.44 7.17
C GLU A 226 10.16 8.67 8.18
N ASP A 227 9.17 7.78 8.17
CA ASP A 227 8.01 7.81 9.06
C ASP A 227 7.72 6.40 9.58
N GLY A 228 8.55 5.96 10.53
CA GLY A 228 8.43 4.68 11.22
C GLY A 228 8.45 3.46 10.29
N ARG A 229 7.25 3.04 9.82
CA ARG A 229 7.04 1.91 8.90
C ARG A 229 7.31 2.26 7.43
N ARG A 230 7.48 3.54 7.09
CA ARG A 230 7.82 4.03 5.75
C ARG A 230 9.22 4.62 5.76
N SER A 231 10.02 4.27 4.76
CA SER A 231 11.39 4.77 4.64
C SER A 231 11.68 5.27 3.23
N LYS A 232 12.93 5.56 2.92
CA LYS A 232 13.34 6.35 1.75
C LYS A 232 13.04 5.67 0.42
N TYR A 233 13.07 4.34 0.37
CA TYR A 233 12.90 3.57 -0.85
C TYR A 233 11.86 2.47 -0.72
N ILE A 234 11.15 2.21 -1.82
CA ILE A 234 10.36 1.01 -2.03
C ILE A 234 11.21 0.06 -2.89
N LEU A 235 11.40 -1.15 -2.39
CA LEU A 235 12.15 -2.21 -3.03
C LEU A 235 11.19 -3.22 -3.66
N ILE A 236 11.48 -3.62 -4.88
CA ILE A 236 10.79 -4.72 -5.56
C ILE A 236 11.80 -5.85 -5.75
N TYR A 237 11.51 -6.99 -5.13
CA TYR A 237 12.24 -8.22 -5.31
C TYR A 237 11.48 -9.15 -6.25
N CYS A 238 12.19 -9.86 -7.13
CA CYS A 238 11.61 -10.80 -8.09
C CYS A 238 12.39 -12.12 -8.14
N LYS A 239 11.76 -13.17 -8.70
CA LYS A 239 12.35 -14.49 -8.95
C LYS A 239 12.58 -14.73 -10.44
#